data_AF-A0AAW4E5V3-F1
#
_entry.id   AF-A0AAW4E5V3-F1
#
_cell.length_a   1.000
_cell.length_b   1.000
_cell.length_c   1.000
_cell.angle_alpha   90.00
_cell.angle_beta   90.00
_cell.angle_gamma   90.00
#
_symmetry.space_group_name_H-M   'P 1'
#
loop_
_entity.id
_entity.type
_entity.pdbx_description
1 polymer ?
#
loop_
_entity_poly.entity_id
_entity_poly.type
_entity_poly.pdbx_seq_one_letter_code
_entity_poly.pdbx_strand_id
1 'polypeptide(L)'
;MMQKHFDIVQAIIGNCFMNNMPNNRLLYSTKNGTSTTHYPLNCIGFFSWNSSLQNDYTKFVLFPIFFDYLDSYVDLRFNCVNENFNKKSAIIESQMDNGSIDDLFLHTLYKMCSKIRNKMLHHRLSYEGTEVTASNTTVTIPHFRVINELIYQYVKFSVTGKSLFEKNALYSGLIDILKNNNNSDHEFVQRVEIMSNYVFITPYKERQLYDINAPIVPAELIINRVSRPAGSFHHENDEFKLKHPDPEEKIVFGNSYYFFRMADKYYLLPSEVVNNSKNITFGEIDVWEFQTQ
;
A
#
# COMPACT_ATOMS: atom_id res chain seq x y z
N MET A 1 -13.67 -0.79 28.57
CA MET A 1 -12.97 -2.10 28.53
C MET A 1 -12.39 -2.37 27.14
N MET A 2 -13.17 -2.20 26.07
CA MET A 2 -12.73 -2.40 24.69
C MET A 2 -11.58 -1.50 24.23
N GLN A 3 -11.60 -0.18 24.53
CA GLN A 3 -10.49 0.71 24.17
C GLN A 3 -9.13 0.19 24.68
N LYS A 4 -9.12 -0.30 25.93
CA LYS A 4 -7.93 -0.90 26.52
C LYS A 4 -7.47 -2.16 25.78
N HIS A 5 -8.40 -2.99 25.31
CA HIS A 5 -8.06 -4.16 24.49
C HIS A 5 -7.45 -3.73 23.14
N PHE A 6 -8.07 -2.76 22.47
CA PHE A 6 -7.53 -2.17 21.24
C PHE A 6 -6.11 -1.63 21.42
N ASP A 7 -5.88 -0.86 22.49
CA ASP A 7 -4.56 -0.30 22.81
C ASP A 7 -3.52 -1.39 23.08
N ILE A 8 -3.91 -2.48 23.78
CA ILE A 8 -3.05 -3.64 24.05
C ILE A 8 -2.68 -4.35 22.74
N VAL A 9 -3.65 -4.66 21.89
CA VAL A 9 -3.40 -5.35 20.61
C VAL A 9 -2.51 -4.48 19.70
N GLN A 10 -2.77 -3.18 19.65
CA GLN A 10 -1.93 -2.22 18.93
C GLN A 10 -0.49 -2.22 19.46
N ALA A 11 -0.30 -2.24 20.78
CA ALA A 11 1.02 -2.29 21.41
C ALA A 11 1.73 -3.62 21.14
N ILE A 12 1.03 -4.75 21.14
CA ILE A 12 1.59 -6.06 20.76
C ILE A 12 2.09 -6.03 19.32
N ILE A 13 1.27 -5.56 18.37
CA ILE A 13 1.67 -5.50 16.97
C ILE A 13 2.88 -4.60 16.77
N GLY A 14 2.84 -3.39 17.34
CA GLY A 14 3.94 -2.43 17.23
C GLY A 14 5.24 -2.94 17.85
N ASN A 15 5.19 -3.48 19.08
CA ASN A 15 6.41 -3.80 19.82
C ASN A 15 6.97 -5.20 19.52
N CYS A 16 6.12 -6.17 19.19
CA CYS A 16 6.55 -7.55 19.02
C CYS A 16 6.82 -7.90 17.55
N PHE A 17 6.02 -7.37 16.62
CA PHE A 17 6.06 -7.81 15.22
C PHE A 17 6.75 -6.84 14.29
N MET A 18 6.86 -5.59 14.71
CA MET A 18 7.54 -4.54 13.96
C MET A 18 8.85 -4.18 14.65
N ASN A 19 9.88 -3.91 13.86
CA ASN A 19 11.06 -3.22 14.35
C ASN A 19 10.64 -1.77 14.65
N ASN A 20 10.15 -1.54 15.86
CA ASN A 20 9.70 -0.26 16.39
C ASN A 20 10.89 0.69 16.69
N MET A 21 11.93 0.65 15.88
CA MET A 21 12.90 1.74 15.81
C MET A 21 12.16 2.96 15.23
N PRO A 22 12.28 4.17 15.82
CA PRO A 22 11.70 5.41 15.30
C PRO A 22 12.04 5.73 13.82
N ASN A 23 12.92 4.96 13.19
CA ASN A 23 13.56 5.26 11.90
C ASN A 23 13.46 4.11 10.89
N ASN A 24 12.51 3.17 10.99
CA ASN A 24 12.52 1.98 10.12
C ASN A 24 11.39 1.86 9.10
N ARG A 25 10.46 2.83 9.02
CA ARG A 25 9.45 2.86 7.94
C ARG A 25 9.92 3.71 6.77
N LEU A 26 11.19 3.58 6.42
CA LEU A 26 11.82 4.48 5.47
C LEU A 26 11.50 4.04 4.06
N LEU A 27 10.85 4.93 3.31
CA LEU A 27 11.05 4.90 1.88
C LEU A 27 12.45 5.42 1.53
N TYR A 28 12.88 6.46 2.26
CA TYR A 28 14.02 7.28 1.88
C TYR A 28 14.76 7.85 3.08
N SER A 29 16.05 8.11 2.88
CA SER A 29 16.83 8.96 3.76
C SER A 29 17.81 9.85 2.98
N THR A 30 17.75 11.18 3.18
CA THR A 30 18.80 12.08 2.67
C THR A 30 19.96 12.09 3.65
N LYS A 31 21.20 12.08 3.15
CA LYS A 31 22.38 12.38 3.97
C LYS A 31 22.85 13.81 3.69
N ASN A 32 22.68 14.69 4.67
CA ASN A 32 23.17 16.07 4.64
C ASN A 32 24.37 16.20 5.58
N GLY A 33 25.59 15.99 5.05
CA GLY A 33 26.82 15.96 5.83
C GLY A 33 26.84 14.77 6.80
N THR A 34 26.86 15.06 8.11
CA THR A 34 26.77 14.04 9.18
C THR A 34 25.34 13.68 9.57
N SER A 35 24.34 14.44 9.11
CA SER A 35 22.94 14.22 9.43
C SER A 35 22.26 13.34 8.37
N THR A 36 21.45 12.38 8.81
CA THR A 36 20.57 11.60 7.95
C THR A 36 19.14 12.01 8.25
N THR A 37 18.43 12.58 7.28
CA THR A 37 16.99 12.84 7.39
C THR A 37 16.24 11.64 6.88
N HIS A 38 15.27 11.17 7.63
CA HIS A 38 14.48 9.98 7.35
C HIS A 38 13.07 10.37 6.93
N TYR A 39 12.58 9.79 5.83
CA TYR A 39 11.24 10.08 5.30
C TYR A 39 10.37 8.82 5.45
N PRO A 40 9.50 8.77 6.48
CA PRO A 40 8.69 7.61 6.76
C PRO A 40 7.52 7.50 5.77
N LEU A 41 7.17 6.29 5.34
CA LEU A 41 6.02 6.05 4.47
C LEU A 41 5.06 5.07 5.16
N ASN A 42 3.83 5.51 5.42
CA ASN A 42 2.80 4.71 6.08
C ASN A 42 1.94 3.98 5.03
N CYS A 43 2.55 3.02 4.35
CA CYS A 43 1.86 2.17 3.38
C CYS A 43 2.31 0.70 3.43
N ILE A 44 1.55 -0.15 2.76
CA ILE A 44 1.90 -1.56 2.58
C ILE A 44 3.18 -1.70 1.74
N GLY A 45 3.94 -2.77 1.94
CA GLY A 45 5.24 -2.98 1.30
C GLY A 45 6.43 -2.48 2.13
N PHE A 46 6.20 -1.52 3.03
CA PHE A 46 7.25 -0.80 3.77
C PHE A 46 7.27 -1.11 5.26
N PHE A 47 6.59 -2.18 5.69
CA PHE A 47 6.71 -2.62 7.08
C PHE A 47 8.09 -3.17 7.34
N SER A 48 8.78 -2.55 8.29
CA SER A 48 9.94 -3.15 8.93
C SER A 48 9.46 -4.23 9.89
N TRP A 49 9.15 -5.40 9.35
CA TRP A 49 8.92 -6.59 10.16
C TRP A 49 10.16 -6.90 10.99
N ASN A 50 9.93 -7.39 12.21
CA ASN A 50 11.01 -7.94 13.03
C ASN A 50 11.81 -8.97 12.19
N SER A 51 13.14 -8.87 12.22
CA SER A 51 14.05 -9.71 11.44
C SER A 51 13.90 -11.20 11.76
N SER A 52 13.40 -11.54 12.94
CA SER A 52 13.10 -12.92 13.33
C SER A 52 11.79 -13.45 12.75
N LEU A 53 10.97 -12.60 12.11
CA LEU A 53 9.64 -12.95 11.61
C LEU A 53 9.55 -12.90 10.08
N GLN A 54 10.65 -12.97 9.32
CA GLN A 54 10.64 -12.74 7.87
C GLN A 54 9.89 -13.81 7.05
N ASN A 55 9.70 -15.01 7.61
CA ASN A 55 9.07 -16.13 6.92
C ASN A 55 7.55 -15.91 6.68
N ASP A 56 7.06 -16.25 5.48
CA ASP A 56 5.64 -16.06 5.11
C ASP A 56 4.67 -16.89 5.98
N TYR A 57 5.06 -18.10 6.40
CA TYR A 57 4.27 -18.89 7.34
C TYR A 57 4.14 -18.20 8.70
N THR A 58 5.15 -17.44 9.13
CA THR A 58 5.03 -16.61 10.33
C THR A 58 3.97 -15.54 10.13
N LYS A 59 3.87 -14.92 8.95
CA LYS A 59 2.83 -13.92 8.65
C LYS A 59 1.44 -14.55 8.67
N PHE A 60 1.31 -15.76 8.13
CA PHE A 60 0.08 -16.55 8.22
C PHE A 60 -0.31 -16.86 9.66
N VAL A 61 0.62 -17.34 10.49
CA VAL A 61 0.34 -17.67 11.90
C VAL A 61 -0.02 -16.44 12.73
N LEU A 62 0.53 -15.27 12.39
CA LEU A 62 0.24 -14.00 13.07
C LEU A 62 -1.08 -13.35 12.63
N PHE A 63 -1.66 -13.76 11.50
CA PHE A 63 -2.89 -13.17 10.97
C PHE A 63 -4.04 -13.05 11.97
N PRO A 64 -4.34 -14.06 12.83
CA PRO A 64 -5.36 -13.92 13.86
C PRO A 64 -5.19 -12.68 14.75
N ILE A 65 -3.96 -12.31 15.10
CA ILE A 65 -3.68 -11.16 15.96
C ILE A 65 -3.95 -9.84 15.22
N PHE A 66 -3.57 -9.77 13.94
CA PHE A 66 -3.92 -8.63 13.08
C PHE A 66 -5.42 -8.55 12.86
N PHE A 67 -6.10 -9.67 12.61
CA PHE A 67 -7.56 -9.67 12.49
C PHE A 67 -8.24 -9.20 13.78
N ASP A 68 -7.78 -9.65 14.95
CA ASP A 68 -8.36 -9.21 16.23
C ASP A 68 -8.17 -7.68 16.45
N TYR A 69 -7.12 -7.08 15.86
CA TYR A 69 -6.95 -5.63 15.80
C TYR A 69 -8.00 -4.94 14.90
N LEU A 70 -8.28 -5.51 13.72
CA LEU A 70 -9.35 -5.04 12.84
C LEU A 70 -10.73 -5.21 13.50
N ASP A 71 -10.97 -6.33 14.17
CA ASP A 71 -12.24 -6.63 14.84
C ASP A 71 -12.48 -5.66 16.00
N SER A 72 -11.45 -5.37 16.80
CA SER A 72 -11.51 -4.34 17.85
C SER A 72 -11.79 -2.95 17.29
N TYR A 73 -11.22 -2.62 16.13
CA TYR A 73 -11.51 -1.35 15.44
C TYR A 73 -12.97 -1.26 15.00
N VAL A 74 -13.50 -2.32 14.38
CA VAL A 74 -14.92 -2.42 13.98
C VAL A 74 -15.81 -2.29 15.21
N ASP A 75 -15.48 -2.96 16.31
CA ASP A 75 -16.26 -2.88 17.53
C ASP A 75 -16.29 -1.47 18.13
N LEU A 76 -15.18 -0.75 18.09
CA LEU A 76 -15.10 0.64 18.53
C LEU A 76 -15.88 1.57 17.59
N ARG A 77 -15.73 1.39 16.27
CA ARG A 77 -16.36 2.25 15.25
C ARG A 77 -17.87 2.09 15.21
N PHE A 78 -18.39 0.88 15.36
CA PHE A 78 -19.81 0.56 15.19
C PHE A 78 -20.51 0.13 16.50
N ASN A 79 -19.80 0.17 17.63
CA ASN A 79 -20.32 -0.20 18.96
C ASN A 79 -20.97 -1.60 19.01
N CYS A 80 -20.29 -2.62 18.48
CA CYS A 80 -20.85 -3.97 18.24
C CYS A 80 -20.05 -5.13 18.87
N VAL A 81 -19.37 -4.88 19.99
CA VAL A 81 -18.44 -5.79 20.72
C VAL A 81 -18.89 -7.24 20.87
N ASN A 82 -20.17 -7.45 21.18
CA ASN A 82 -20.70 -8.76 21.55
C ASN A 82 -21.31 -9.51 20.35
N GLU A 83 -21.18 -8.97 19.15
CA GLU A 83 -21.76 -9.57 17.96
C GLU A 83 -20.80 -10.58 17.34
N ASN A 84 -21.35 -11.57 16.63
CA ASN A 84 -20.52 -12.48 15.84
C ASN A 84 -20.08 -11.81 14.52
N PHE A 85 -19.05 -12.35 13.87
CA PHE A 85 -18.48 -11.74 12.64
C PHE A 85 -19.48 -11.53 11.51
N ASN A 86 -20.47 -12.42 11.34
CA ASN A 86 -21.50 -12.25 10.32
C ASN A 86 -22.41 -11.06 10.63
N LYS A 87 -22.82 -10.90 11.90
CA LYS A 87 -23.64 -9.77 12.33
C LYS A 87 -22.86 -8.46 12.30
N LYS A 88 -21.58 -8.46 12.69
CA LYS A 88 -20.69 -7.30 12.50
C LYS A 88 -20.57 -6.90 11.02
N SER A 89 -20.39 -7.86 10.11
CA SER A 89 -20.36 -7.59 8.67
C SER A 89 -21.65 -6.94 8.17
N ALA A 90 -22.82 -7.43 8.60
CA ALA A 90 -24.11 -6.83 8.25
C ALA A 90 -24.29 -5.42 8.84
N ILE A 91 -23.77 -5.17 10.05
CA ILE A 91 -23.77 -3.82 10.65
C ILE A 91 -22.93 -2.86 9.81
N ILE A 92 -21.72 -3.25 9.40
CA ILE A 92 -20.86 -2.43 8.53
C ILE A 92 -21.60 -2.12 7.22
N GLU A 93 -22.17 -3.13 6.57
CA GLU A 93 -22.93 -2.97 5.31
C GLU A 93 -24.13 -2.02 5.47
N SER A 94 -24.85 -2.09 6.59
CA SER A 94 -26.01 -1.23 6.85
C SER A 94 -25.69 0.23 7.19
N GLN A 95 -24.45 0.50 7.67
CA GLN A 95 -24.01 1.83 8.10
C GLN A 95 -22.99 2.46 7.14
N MET A 96 -22.59 1.74 6.10
CA MET A 96 -21.69 2.20 5.06
C MET A 96 -22.34 3.33 4.26
N ASP A 97 -21.58 4.41 4.02
CA ASP A 97 -21.92 5.35 2.96
C ASP A 97 -21.60 4.69 1.62
N ASN A 98 -22.64 4.45 0.81
CA ASN A 98 -22.49 3.87 -0.53
C ASN A 98 -21.62 4.71 -1.46
N GLY A 99 -21.36 5.99 -1.18
CA GLY A 99 -20.40 6.82 -1.92
C GLY A 99 -18.95 6.68 -1.45
N SER A 100 -18.71 6.10 -0.27
CA SER A 100 -17.41 6.04 0.38
C SER A 100 -16.61 4.80 -0.04
N ILE A 101 -15.51 5.02 -0.77
CA ILE A 101 -14.53 3.96 -1.07
C ILE A 101 -13.88 3.42 0.20
N ASP A 102 -13.72 4.26 1.22
CA ASP A 102 -13.14 3.88 2.51
C ASP A 102 -14.02 2.87 3.26
N ASP A 103 -15.33 3.11 3.30
CA ASP A 103 -16.27 2.19 3.94
C ASP A 103 -16.37 0.88 3.17
N LEU A 104 -16.38 0.95 1.83
CA LEU A 104 -16.36 -0.23 0.97
C LEU A 104 -15.07 -1.03 1.14
N PHE A 105 -13.92 -0.37 1.29
CA PHE A 105 -12.64 -0.99 1.60
C PHE A 105 -12.72 -1.75 2.93
N LEU A 106 -13.20 -1.10 4.00
CA LEU A 106 -13.35 -1.71 5.33
C LEU A 106 -14.28 -2.92 5.28
N HIS A 107 -15.46 -2.77 4.68
CA HIS A 107 -16.42 -3.85 4.54
C HIS A 107 -15.81 -5.05 3.80
N THR A 108 -15.15 -4.79 2.66
CA THR A 108 -14.53 -5.84 1.84
C THR A 108 -13.42 -6.56 2.59
N LEU A 109 -12.50 -5.81 3.22
CA LEU A 109 -11.40 -6.35 4.01
C LEU A 109 -11.94 -7.18 5.19
N TYR A 110 -12.88 -6.62 5.96
CA TYR A 110 -13.45 -7.29 7.13
C TYR A 110 -14.19 -8.58 6.76
N LYS A 111 -15.03 -8.55 5.72
CA LYS A 111 -15.79 -9.71 5.24
C LYS A 111 -14.87 -10.83 4.74
N MET A 112 -13.79 -10.48 4.05
CA MET A 112 -12.78 -11.44 3.61
C MET A 112 -12.03 -12.05 4.81
N CYS A 113 -11.49 -11.21 5.69
CA CYS A 113 -10.66 -11.66 6.80
C CYS A 113 -11.47 -12.44 7.85
N SER A 114 -12.71 -12.07 8.12
CA SER A 114 -13.58 -12.78 9.07
C SER A 114 -13.89 -14.21 8.62
N LYS A 115 -14.09 -14.44 7.31
CA LYS A 115 -14.25 -15.80 6.76
C LYS A 115 -13.01 -16.64 7.02
N ILE A 116 -11.81 -16.10 6.73
CA ILE A 116 -10.54 -16.78 6.96
C ILE A 116 -10.35 -17.08 8.46
N ARG A 117 -10.52 -16.07 9.32
CA ARG A 117 -10.41 -16.19 10.77
C ARG A 117 -11.34 -17.26 11.34
N ASN A 118 -12.60 -17.25 10.91
CA ASN A 118 -13.61 -18.21 11.37
C ASN A 118 -13.21 -19.65 11.00
N LYS A 119 -12.69 -19.87 9.79
CA LYS A 119 -12.20 -21.19 9.37
C LYS A 119 -10.93 -21.61 10.12
N MET A 120 -10.02 -20.67 10.40
CA MET A 120 -8.84 -20.92 11.23
C MET A 120 -9.21 -21.37 12.65
N LEU A 121 -10.16 -20.68 13.29
CA LEU A 121 -10.64 -21.01 14.65
C LEU A 121 -11.18 -22.43 14.76
N HIS A 122 -11.83 -22.91 13.70
CA HIS A 122 -12.44 -24.23 13.68
C HIS A 122 -11.57 -25.30 13.03
N HIS A 123 -10.31 -25.00 12.68
CA HIS A 123 -9.41 -25.89 11.95
C HIS A 123 -10.03 -26.44 10.65
N ARG A 124 -10.75 -25.57 9.93
CA ARG A 124 -11.48 -25.88 8.68
C ARG A 124 -10.90 -25.18 7.46
N LEU A 125 -9.59 -24.96 7.45
CA LEU A 125 -8.88 -24.49 6.27
C LEU A 125 -8.50 -25.68 5.40
N SER A 126 -8.65 -25.52 4.09
CA SER A 126 -8.07 -26.43 3.11
C SER A 126 -6.72 -25.89 2.65
N TYR A 127 -5.77 -26.78 2.42
CA TYR A 127 -4.41 -26.44 2.01
C TYR A 127 -4.08 -27.16 0.70
N GLU A 128 -3.58 -26.41 -0.29
CA GLU A 128 -3.06 -26.95 -1.54
C GLU A 128 -1.75 -26.23 -1.88
N GLY A 129 -0.61 -26.88 -1.63
CA GLY A 129 0.70 -26.25 -1.76
C GLY A 129 0.85 -25.03 -0.84
N THR A 130 0.92 -23.83 -1.42
CA THR A 130 0.96 -22.55 -0.68
C THR A 130 -0.39 -21.86 -0.59
N GLU A 131 -1.45 -22.47 -1.11
CA GLU A 131 -2.80 -21.91 -1.07
C GLU A 131 -3.54 -22.32 0.20
N VAL A 132 -4.26 -21.36 0.76
CA VAL A 132 -5.14 -21.51 1.92
C VAL A 132 -6.54 -21.11 1.50
N THR A 133 -7.45 -22.08 1.51
CA THR A 133 -8.84 -21.85 1.10
C THR A 133 -9.76 -21.83 2.32
N ALA A 134 -10.50 -20.73 2.46
CA ALA A 134 -11.52 -20.50 3.48
C ALA A 134 -12.86 -20.19 2.80
N SER A 135 -13.76 -21.17 2.79
CA SER A 135 -15.03 -21.08 2.04
C SER A 135 -14.79 -20.85 0.54
N ASN A 136 -15.10 -19.66 0.02
CA ASN A 136 -14.92 -19.27 -1.37
C ASN A 136 -13.76 -18.28 -1.56
N THR A 137 -12.90 -18.13 -0.55
CA THR A 137 -11.74 -17.24 -0.57
C THR A 137 -10.48 -18.08 -0.49
N THR A 138 -9.66 -18.02 -1.52
CA THR A 138 -8.35 -18.67 -1.63
C THR A 138 -7.26 -17.61 -1.58
N VAL A 139 -6.37 -17.71 -0.60
CA VAL A 139 -5.22 -16.80 -0.47
C VAL A 139 -3.95 -17.61 -0.37
N THR A 140 -2.87 -17.14 -0.99
CA THR A 140 -1.56 -17.78 -0.85
C THR A 140 -0.94 -17.40 0.50
N ILE A 141 -0.07 -18.27 1.04
CA ILE A 141 0.67 -18.02 2.28
C ILE A 141 1.42 -16.65 2.24
N PRO A 142 2.11 -16.27 1.15
CA PRO A 142 2.73 -14.95 1.03
C PRO A 142 1.75 -13.77 1.13
N HIS A 143 0.50 -13.91 0.69
CA HIS A 143 -0.50 -12.83 0.78
C HIS A 143 -0.87 -12.46 2.22
N PHE A 144 -0.62 -13.33 3.21
CA PHE A 144 -0.86 -12.96 4.60
C PHE A 144 0.05 -11.82 5.08
N ARG A 145 1.21 -11.62 4.46
CA ARG A 145 1.99 -10.40 4.67
C ARG A 145 1.18 -9.17 4.24
N VAL A 146 0.64 -9.18 3.02
CA VAL A 146 -0.20 -8.12 2.45
C VAL A 146 -1.38 -7.82 3.37
N ILE A 147 -2.12 -8.87 3.77
CA ILE A 147 -3.32 -8.75 4.60
C ILE A 147 -2.99 -8.10 5.95
N ASN A 148 -1.93 -8.56 6.62
CA ASN A 148 -1.53 -8.00 7.91
C ASN A 148 -1.13 -6.53 7.81
N GLU A 149 -0.37 -6.18 6.75
CA GLU A 149 0.04 -4.79 6.51
C GLU A 149 -1.16 -3.90 6.16
N LEU A 150 -2.11 -4.37 5.34
CA LEU A 150 -3.36 -3.67 5.03
C LEU A 150 -4.13 -3.35 6.31
N ILE A 151 -4.34 -4.36 7.17
CA ILE A 151 -5.06 -4.20 8.44
C ILE A 151 -4.37 -3.16 9.31
N TYR A 152 -3.06 -3.29 9.54
CA TYR A 152 -2.37 -2.36 10.43
C TYR A 152 -2.35 -0.93 9.88
N GLN A 153 -2.09 -0.74 8.58
CA GLN A 153 -2.07 0.59 7.98
C GLN A 153 -3.44 1.26 8.01
N TYR A 154 -4.48 0.49 7.70
CA TYR A 154 -5.85 0.98 7.72
C TYR A 154 -6.26 1.39 9.14
N VAL A 155 -6.11 0.48 10.11
CA VAL A 155 -6.59 0.71 11.48
C VAL A 155 -5.75 1.75 12.22
N LYS A 156 -4.42 1.76 12.04
CA LYS A 156 -3.53 2.68 12.79
C LYS A 156 -3.58 4.11 12.26
N PHE A 157 -3.72 4.29 10.94
CA PHE A 157 -3.53 5.60 10.31
C PHE A 157 -4.75 6.13 9.56
N SER A 158 -5.84 5.34 9.44
CA SER A 158 -7.00 5.66 8.60
C SER A 158 -6.63 5.93 7.14
N VAL A 159 -7.62 6.01 6.25
CA VAL A 159 -7.46 6.55 4.89
C VAL A 159 -7.50 8.08 4.89
N THR A 160 -8.10 8.68 5.92
CA THR A 160 -8.16 10.13 6.11
C THR A 160 -6.77 10.69 6.39
N GLY A 161 -6.32 11.68 5.62
CA GLY A 161 -4.99 12.27 5.77
C GLY A 161 -3.86 11.52 5.08
N LYS A 162 -4.14 10.41 4.37
CA LYS A 162 -3.15 9.75 3.49
C LYS A 162 -2.90 10.54 2.21
N SER A 163 -1.64 10.61 1.82
CA SER A 163 -1.24 11.01 0.47
C SER A 163 -1.90 10.11 -0.59
N LEU A 164 -2.01 10.59 -1.82
CA LEU A 164 -2.57 9.79 -2.91
C LEU A 164 -1.78 8.50 -3.16
N PHE A 165 -0.46 8.54 -2.96
CA PHE A 165 0.39 7.36 -3.01
C PHE A 165 -0.05 6.29 -2.00
N GLU A 166 -0.18 6.67 -0.72
CA GLU A 166 -0.53 5.73 0.35
C GLU A 166 -1.94 5.14 0.14
N LYS A 167 -2.88 5.93 -0.39
CA LYS A 167 -4.22 5.46 -0.78
C LYS A 167 -4.15 4.44 -1.91
N ASN A 168 -3.43 4.75 -2.98
CA ASN A 168 -3.23 3.84 -4.11
C ASN A 168 -2.59 2.53 -3.66
N ALA A 169 -1.53 2.59 -2.85
CA ALA A 169 -0.87 1.41 -2.32
C ALA A 169 -1.85 0.54 -1.51
N LEU A 170 -2.65 1.12 -0.61
CA LEU A 170 -3.67 0.39 0.15
C LEU A 170 -4.69 -0.31 -0.77
N TYR A 171 -5.26 0.42 -1.72
CA TYR A 171 -6.29 -0.12 -2.59
C TYR A 171 -5.74 -1.19 -3.54
N SER A 172 -4.55 -0.98 -4.09
CA SER A 172 -3.87 -1.97 -4.93
C SER A 172 -3.58 -3.26 -4.16
N GLY A 173 -3.22 -3.19 -2.88
CA GLY A 173 -3.04 -4.38 -2.05
C GLY A 173 -4.30 -5.23 -1.90
N LEU A 174 -5.46 -4.60 -1.70
CA LEU A 174 -6.72 -5.33 -1.62
C LEU A 174 -7.18 -5.83 -2.99
N ILE A 175 -7.03 -5.03 -4.05
CA ILE A 175 -7.35 -5.43 -5.42
C ILE A 175 -6.52 -6.63 -5.87
N ASP A 176 -5.21 -6.65 -5.55
CA ASP A 176 -4.32 -7.77 -5.88
C ASP A 176 -4.83 -9.08 -5.28
N ILE A 177 -5.22 -9.06 -4.00
CA ILE A 177 -5.80 -10.23 -3.33
C ILE A 177 -7.13 -10.64 -3.99
N LEU A 178 -8.02 -9.70 -4.30
CA LEU A 178 -9.33 -10.00 -4.89
C LEU A 178 -9.21 -10.54 -6.33
N LYS A 179 -8.36 -9.96 -7.17
CA LYS A 179 -8.15 -10.42 -8.55
C LYS A 179 -7.52 -11.81 -8.59
N ASN A 180 -6.59 -12.10 -7.68
CA ASN A 180 -6.04 -13.46 -7.54
C ASN A 180 -7.10 -14.50 -7.10
N ASN A 181 -8.24 -14.05 -6.57
CA ASN A 181 -9.39 -14.88 -6.25
C ASN A 181 -10.42 -14.96 -7.40
N ASN A 182 -10.07 -14.54 -8.62
CA ASN A 182 -10.99 -14.38 -9.75
C ASN A 182 -12.18 -13.44 -9.46
N ASN A 183 -12.05 -12.53 -8.50
CA ASN A 183 -13.09 -11.56 -8.14
C ASN A 183 -12.83 -10.20 -8.81
N SER A 184 -12.49 -10.18 -10.10
CA SER A 184 -12.31 -8.95 -10.87
C SER A 184 -13.60 -8.11 -10.95
N ASP A 185 -14.76 -8.77 -10.88
CA ASP A 185 -16.07 -8.13 -10.89
C ASP A 185 -16.54 -7.67 -9.50
N HIS A 186 -15.67 -7.76 -8.48
CA HIS A 186 -16.02 -7.27 -7.14
C HIS A 186 -16.26 -5.76 -7.17
N GLU A 187 -17.34 -5.30 -6.54
CA GLU A 187 -17.74 -3.89 -6.54
C GLU A 187 -16.62 -2.93 -6.14
N PHE A 188 -15.85 -3.28 -5.11
CA PHE A 188 -14.65 -2.53 -4.71
C PHE A 188 -13.64 -2.35 -5.85
N VAL A 189 -13.35 -3.42 -6.60
CA VAL A 189 -12.40 -3.37 -7.73
C VAL A 189 -12.92 -2.41 -8.79
N GLN A 190 -14.16 -2.60 -9.23
CA GLN A 190 -14.78 -1.78 -10.28
C GLN A 190 -14.81 -0.29 -9.90
N ARG A 191 -15.20 0.03 -8.66
CA ARG A 191 -15.31 1.42 -8.21
C ARG A 191 -13.96 2.11 -8.05
N VAL A 192 -12.93 1.39 -7.61
CA VAL A 192 -11.59 1.96 -7.47
C VAL A 192 -10.95 2.18 -8.84
N GLU A 193 -11.10 1.25 -9.78
CA GLU A 193 -10.45 1.34 -11.09
C GLU A 193 -10.96 2.47 -11.98
N ILE A 194 -12.18 2.97 -11.73
CA ILE A 194 -12.73 4.14 -12.43
C ILE A 194 -12.37 5.48 -11.77
N MET A 195 -11.69 5.47 -10.61
CA MET A 195 -11.25 6.72 -9.97
C MET A 195 -10.17 7.37 -10.82
N SER A 196 -10.33 8.67 -11.11
CA SER A 196 -9.43 9.42 -12.00
C SER A 196 -7.95 9.40 -11.58
N ASN A 197 -7.70 9.33 -10.27
CA ASN A 197 -6.36 9.40 -9.67
C ASN A 197 -5.86 8.03 -9.20
N TYR A 198 -6.55 6.94 -9.57
CA TYR A 198 -6.13 5.59 -9.21
C TYR A 198 -5.09 5.06 -10.19
N VAL A 199 -4.03 4.48 -9.63
CA VAL A 199 -2.94 3.82 -10.32
C VAL A 199 -2.59 2.57 -9.54
N PHE A 200 -2.60 1.41 -10.20
CA PHE A 200 -2.27 0.15 -9.54
C PHE A 200 -0.78 0.12 -9.18
N ILE A 201 -0.48 0.04 -7.88
CA ILE A 201 0.88 -0.09 -7.35
C ILE A 201 1.04 -1.54 -6.88
N THR A 202 1.83 -2.32 -7.62
CA THR A 202 2.11 -3.71 -7.23
C THR A 202 2.74 -3.76 -5.82
N PRO A 203 2.09 -4.43 -4.84
CA PRO A 203 2.64 -4.58 -3.49
C PRO A 203 3.95 -5.38 -3.51
N TYR A 204 4.90 -5.02 -2.63
CA TYR A 204 6.17 -5.75 -2.40
C TYR A 204 7.10 -5.92 -3.60
N LYS A 205 6.79 -5.31 -4.74
CA LYS A 205 7.71 -5.23 -5.85
C LYS A 205 8.88 -4.36 -5.44
N GLU A 206 10.10 -4.89 -5.52
CA GLU A 206 11.30 -4.10 -5.29
C GLU A 206 11.31 -2.95 -6.30
N ARG A 207 11.53 -1.74 -5.79
CA ARG A 207 11.49 -0.52 -6.60
C ARG A 207 12.73 0.32 -6.35
N GLN A 208 13.28 0.84 -7.43
CA GLN A 208 14.43 1.73 -7.39
C GLN A 208 13.98 3.16 -7.14
N LEU A 209 14.59 3.82 -6.17
CA LEU A 209 14.36 5.24 -5.92
C LEU A 209 15.27 6.09 -6.82
N TYR A 210 14.66 7.07 -7.48
CA TYR A 210 15.32 8.04 -8.35
C TYR A 210 15.06 9.45 -7.82
N ASP A 211 16.07 10.04 -7.18
CA ASP A 211 16.03 11.42 -6.70
C ASP A 211 16.29 12.41 -7.85
N ILE A 212 15.34 13.29 -8.12
CA ILE A 212 15.49 14.36 -9.10
C ILE A 212 15.95 15.64 -8.37
N ASN A 213 17.25 15.82 -8.28
CA ASN A 213 17.90 16.91 -7.53
C ASN A 213 18.19 18.18 -8.34
N ALA A 214 17.35 18.51 -9.33
CA ALA A 214 17.55 19.71 -10.15
C ALA A 214 16.35 20.66 -10.05
N PRO A 215 16.53 21.95 -10.41
CA PRO A 215 15.42 22.90 -10.46
C PRO A 215 14.30 22.38 -11.35
N ILE A 216 13.08 22.38 -10.82
CA ILE A 216 11.87 21.92 -11.50
C ILE A 216 11.09 23.11 -12.01
N VAL A 217 10.70 23.06 -13.29
CA VAL A 217 9.77 24.01 -13.89
C VAL A 217 8.38 23.36 -13.95
N PRO A 218 7.32 24.00 -13.42
CA PRO A 218 5.98 23.38 -13.38
C PRO A 218 5.43 22.93 -14.73
N ALA A 219 5.78 23.62 -15.81
CA ALA A 219 5.34 23.28 -17.17
C ALA A 219 6.16 22.15 -17.83
N GLU A 220 7.26 21.68 -17.21
CA GLU A 220 8.08 20.60 -17.76
C GLU A 220 7.36 19.26 -17.60
N LEU A 221 7.39 18.44 -18.65
CA LEU A 221 6.88 17.07 -18.61
C LEU A 221 7.75 16.19 -17.73
N ILE A 222 7.14 15.43 -16.84
CA ILE A 222 7.87 14.56 -15.91
C ILE A 222 8.69 13.52 -16.67
N ILE A 223 8.13 12.97 -17.75
CA ILE A 223 8.79 11.97 -18.61
C ILE A 223 10.14 12.46 -19.13
N ASN A 224 10.29 13.75 -19.47
CA ASN A 224 11.57 14.29 -19.98
C ASN A 224 12.68 14.27 -18.94
N ARG A 225 12.30 14.33 -17.67
CA ARG A 225 13.22 14.34 -16.53
C ARG A 225 13.61 12.93 -16.11
N VAL A 226 12.64 12.02 -16.08
CA VAL A 226 12.85 10.64 -15.65
C VAL A 226 13.45 9.75 -16.73
N SER A 227 13.26 10.09 -18.02
CA SER A 227 13.79 9.31 -19.15
C SER A 227 15.29 9.42 -19.38
N ARG A 228 16.02 10.11 -18.49
CA ARG A 228 17.47 10.29 -18.62
C ARG A 228 18.18 9.05 -18.05
N PRO A 229 18.94 8.29 -18.85
CA PRO A 229 19.59 7.06 -18.39
C PRO A 229 20.59 7.35 -17.25
N ALA A 230 20.69 6.41 -16.31
CA ALA A 230 21.78 6.38 -15.34
C ALA A 230 23.14 6.36 -16.07
N GLY A 231 23.80 7.51 -16.14
CA GLY A 231 25.17 7.65 -16.66
C GLY A 231 25.39 8.65 -17.80
N SER A 232 24.37 9.34 -18.34
CA SER A 232 24.63 10.30 -19.42
C SER A 232 25.10 11.67 -18.91
N PHE A 233 26.42 11.79 -18.73
CA PHE A 233 27.15 13.06 -18.84
C PHE A 233 27.23 13.59 -20.29
N HIS A 234 26.41 13.05 -21.19
CA HIS A 234 26.41 13.43 -22.59
C HIS A 234 25.17 14.26 -22.88
N HIS A 235 25.43 15.52 -23.18
CA HIS A 235 24.52 16.43 -23.86
C HIS A 235 23.68 15.67 -24.90
N GLU A 236 22.37 15.76 -24.72
CA GLU A 236 21.30 15.75 -25.72
C GLU A 236 21.78 15.56 -27.17
N ASN A 237 22.09 14.33 -27.59
CA ASN A 237 22.29 14.07 -29.01
C ASN A 237 21.25 13.06 -29.48
N ASP A 238 20.40 13.50 -30.41
CA ASP A 238 19.39 12.67 -31.06
C ASP A 238 20.00 11.41 -31.68
N GLU A 239 21.29 11.46 -32.06
CA GLU A 239 22.06 10.28 -32.49
C GLU A 239 22.13 9.16 -31.44
N PHE A 240 22.22 9.48 -30.15
CA PHE A 240 22.25 8.45 -29.10
C PHE A 240 20.90 7.75 -28.97
N LYS A 241 19.81 8.53 -29.01
CA LYS A 241 18.43 7.99 -29.00
C LYS A 241 18.15 7.15 -30.25
N LEU A 242 18.70 7.54 -31.40
CA LEU A 242 18.60 6.80 -32.65
C LEU A 242 19.39 5.48 -32.60
N LYS A 243 20.56 5.48 -31.93
CA LYS A 243 21.48 4.34 -31.85
C LYS A 243 21.11 3.34 -30.75
N HIS A 244 20.43 3.80 -29.70
CA HIS A 244 19.93 2.99 -28.59
C HIS A 244 18.43 3.29 -28.38
N PRO A 245 17.56 2.91 -29.34
CA PRO A 245 16.13 3.03 -29.14
C PRO A 245 15.75 2.21 -27.91
N ASP A 246 14.88 2.75 -27.05
CA ASP A 246 14.28 2.04 -25.92
C ASP A 246 12.83 1.69 -26.30
N PRO A 247 12.63 0.70 -27.19
CA PRO A 247 11.35 0.48 -27.86
C PRO A 247 10.31 -0.11 -26.91
N GLU A 248 10.79 -0.68 -25.80
CA GLU A 248 10.01 -1.26 -24.71
C GLU A 248 10.01 -0.36 -23.47
N GLU A 249 10.58 0.85 -23.57
CA GLU A 249 10.48 1.84 -22.51
C GLU A 249 11.14 1.33 -21.19
N LYS A 250 12.14 0.45 -21.23
CA LYS A 250 12.70 -0.17 -20.00
C LYS A 250 13.61 0.75 -19.17
N ILE A 251 14.21 1.77 -19.78
CA ILE A 251 15.18 2.66 -19.14
C ILE A 251 14.47 3.74 -18.30
N VAL A 252 13.15 3.90 -18.48
CA VAL A 252 12.31 4.80 -17.69
C VAL A 252 11.21 4.04 -16.92
N PHE A 253 10.68 2.93 -17.43
CA PHE A 253 9.29 2.51 -17.10
C PHE A 253 9.12 1.31 -16.15
N GLY A 254 10.14 0.87 -15.42
CA GLY A 254 10.02 -0.30 -14.54
C GLY A 254 10.28 -0.03 -13.06
N ASN A 255 9.27 -0.25 -12.20
CA ASN A 255 9.42 -0.40 -10.76
C ASN A 255 10.24 0.72 -10.12
N SER A 256 9.89 1.96 -10.38
CA SER A 256 10.65 3.11 -9.89
C SER A 256 9.80 4.02 -9.02
N TYR A 257 10.46 4.71 -8.10
CA TYR A 257 9.93 5.84 -7.37
C TYR A 257 10.70 7.09 -7.79
N TYR A 258 10.00 8.12 -8.23
CA TYR A 258 10.59 9.42 -8.50
C TYR A 258 10.31 10.34 -7.31
N PHE A 259 11.38 10.83 -6.69
CA PHE A 259 11.31 11.71 -5.55
C PHE A 259 11.94 13.06 -5.86
N PHE A 260 11.25 14.14 -5.52
CA PHE A 260 11.74 15.49 -5.78
C PHE A 260 11.05 16.54 -4.93
N ARG A 261 11.63 17.75 -4.96
CA ARG A 261 11.14 18.92 -4.24
C ARG A 261 10.79 20.03 -5.22
N MET A 262 9.60 20.62 -5.06
CA MET A 262 9.15 21.80 -5.81
C MET A 262 8.42 22.74 -4.85
N ALA A 263 8.79 24.02 -4.84
CA ALA A 263 8.16 25.05 -3.98
C ALA A 263 7.98 24.61 -2.50
N ASP A 264 9.05 24.10 -1.89
CA ASP A 264 9.09 23.59 -0.50
C ASP A 264 8.22 22.36 -0.20
N LYS A 265 7.58 21.77 -1.20
CA LYS A 265 6.85 20.52 -1.10
C LYS A 265 7.67 19.35 -1.61
N TYR A 266 7.48 18.19 -0.99
CA TYR A 266 8.06 16.92 -1.46
C TYR A 266 7.02 16.14 -2.24
N TYR A 267 7.46 15.43 -3.27
CA TYR A 267 6.60 14.62 -4.12
C TYR A 267 7.18 13.23 -4.26
N LEU A 268 6.30 12.24 -4.26
CA LEU A 268 6.65 10.85 -4.49
C LEU A 268 5.71 10.26 -5.54
N LEU A 269 6.28 9.95 -6.71
CA LEU A 269 5.55 9.39 -7.83
C LEU A 269 6.02 7.97 -8.14
N PRO A 270 5.13 6.97 -8.17
CA PRO A 270 5.47 5.68 -8.75
C PRO A 270 5.54 5.80 -10.28
N SER A 271 6.40 4.98 -10.90
CA SER A 271 6.56 4.90 -12.36
C SER A 271 5.24 4.80 -13.12
N GLU A 272 4.27 4.11 -12.55
CA GLU A 272 2.95 3.87 -13.13
C GLU A 272 2.16 5.17 -13.38
N VAL A 273 2.40 6.24 -12.62
CA VAL A 273 1.77 7.56 -12.87
C VAL A 273 2.28 8.15 -14.18
N VAL A 274 3.60 8.10 -14.38
CA VAL A 274 4.23 8.62 -15.60
C VAL A 274 3.82 7.77 -16.81
N ASN A 275 3.73 6.45 -16.62
CA ASN A 275 3.34 5.50 -17.67
C ASN A 275 1.89 5.73 -18.14
N ASN A 276 0.96 5.93 -17.19
CA ASN A 276 -0.45 6.11 -17.49
C ASN A 276 -0.76 7.50 -18.07
N SER A 277 0.13 8.47 -17.89
CA SER A 277 -0.07 9.85 -18.36
C SER A 277 1.23 10.47 -18.84
N LYS A 278 1.66 10.10 -20.06
CA LYS A 278 2.93 10.55 -20.65
C LYS A 278 3.07 12.08 -20.79
N ASN A 279 1.94 12.80 -20.81
CA ASN A 279 1.89 14.25 -20.94
C ASN A 279 1.77 15.00 -19.60
N ILE A 280 1.88 14.30 -18.46
CA ILE A 280 1.75 14.94 -17.15
C ILE A 280 2.95 15.88 -16.88
N THR A 281 2.63 17.08 -16.41
CA THR A 281 3.62 18.09 -16.00
C THR A 281 3.86 18.08 -14.49
N PHE A 282 4.98 18.67 -14.05
CA PHE A 282 5.24 18.86 -12.62
C PHE A 282 4.22 19.77 -11.91
N GLY A 283 3.46 20.59 -12.64
CA GLY A 283 2.38 21.42 -12.08
C GLY A 283 1.06 20.68 -11.85
N GLU A 284 0.89 19.48 -12.40
CA GLU A 284 -0.38 18.73 -12.36
C GLU A 284 -0.40 17.62 -11.30
N ILE A 285 0.65 17.53 -10.49
CA ILE A 285 0.89 16.43 -9.54
C ILE A 285 0.73 16.84 -8.08
N ASP A 286 0.10 17.98 -7.79
CA ASP A 286 -0.16 18.43 -6.41
C ASP A 286 -0.89 17.39 -5.56
N VAL A 287 -1.71 16.55 -6.19
CA VAL A 287 -2.39 15.43 -5.52
C VAL A 287 -1.43 14.35 -5.00
N TRP A 288 -0.20 14.29 -5.52
CA TRP A 288 0.86 13.35 -5.14
C TRP A 288 1.88 13.94 -4.16
N GLU A 289 1.58 15.09 -3.55
CA GLU A 289 2.38 15.66 -2.48
C GLU A 289 2.60 14.62 -1.36
N PHE A 290 3.88 14.42 -1.02
CA PHE A 290 4.32 13.57 0.06
C PHE A 290 4.35 14.39 1.35
N GLN A 291 3.51 14.01 2.31
CA GLN A 291 3.46 14.67 3.61
C GLN A 291 4.54 14.10 4.52
N THR A 292 5.52 14.94 4.89
CA THR A 292 6.44 14.65 5.98
C THR A 292 5.69 14.82 7.30
N GLN A 293 5.56 13.74 8.08
CA GLN A 293 5.00 13.78 9.43
C GLN A 293 5.94 14.50 10.41
#